data_AF-A0A8J8B738-F1
#
_entry.id   AF-A0A8J8B738-F1
#
_cell.length_a   1.000
_cell.length_b   1.000
_cell.length_c   1.000
_cell.angle_alpha   90.00
_cell.angle_beta   90.00
_cell.angle_gamma   90.00
#
_symmetry.space_group_name_H-M   'P 1'
#
loop_
_entity.id
_entity.type
_entity.pdbx_description
1 polymer ?
#
loop_
_entity_poly.entity_id
_entity_poly.type
_entity_poly.pdbx_seq_one_letter_code
_entity_poly.pdbx_strand_id
1 'polypeptide(L)'
;MAGVLEKRNKILSLMRRLTLDEGSFTIADIAHQMDIPRSTAQDWINRLIEDECIVISSPGKGREATRYIARTALPQTICKRIFSTCDGDLVEIYHECMSSGCAAFCKHHHGRAGGVLTDVRRDGTLLREMGRIGSVDAAVGISPLPAVGVVAIRQEGDQIVQTIRSFGGPAYSLTEMMSRAEGVLSVETHRNGTIVEGDVYTKALRRLLIGIDDTDSREDGATFALAYALLQRLGRCEGVMPISHKVAMLYPGISEKTAGNSCSLIELAAGEDAISGIIKQAVAFVAGESASPEWGIAIRTGLAEQEGLRAFGEQARQERVTIGDAEALAQETGIHLIGGRGVIGALAAVSLQGCSDEILLNPDHPFNP
;
A
#
# COMPACT_ATOMS: atom_id res chain seq x y z
N MET A 1 -1.26 18.08 -2.34
CA MET A 1 -2.45 17.99 -1.44
C MET A 1 -2.30 16.98 -0.31
N ALA A 2 -1.51 15.90 -0.46
CA ALA A 2 -1.30 14.87 0.59
C ALA A 2 -0.85 15.40 1.97
N GLY A 3 0.11 16.34 2.02
CA GLY A 3 0.61 16.87 3.29
C GLY A 3 -0.42 17.66 4.12
N VAL A 4 -1.44 18.23 3.48
CA VAL A 4 -2.52 18.96 4.18
C VAL A 4 -3.47 17.97 4.86
N LEU A 5 -3.83 16.88 4.16
CA LEU A 5 -4.67 15.81 4.72
C LEU A 5 -3.98 15.08 5.87
N GLU A 6 -2.68 14.80 5.74
CA GLU A 6 -1.91 14.17 6.81
C GLU A 6 -1.83 15.07 8.05
N LYS A 7 -1.55 16.37 7.86
CA LYS A 7 -1.51 17.35 8.96
C LYS A 7 -2.88 17.52 9.62
N ARG A 8 -3.96 17.55 8.83
CA ARG A 8 -5.34 17.57 9.33
C ARG A 8 -5.64 16.36 10.21
N ASN A 9 -5.27 15.16 9.76
CA ASN A 9 -5.50 13.91 10.50
C ASN A 9 -4.71 13.86 11.81
N LYS A 10 -3.47 14.37 11.82
CA LYS A 10 -2.67 14.49 13.05
C LYS A 10 -3.33 15.43 14.07
N ILE A 11 -3.73 16.63 13.64
CA ILE A 11 -4.38 17.63 14.52
C ILE A 11 -5.71 17.10 15.05
N LEU A 12 -6.55 16.52 14.19
CA LEU A 12 -7.85 15.98 14.62
C LEU A 12 -7.70 14.78 15.57
N SER A 13 -6.70 13.92 15.36
CA SER A 13 -6.38 12.81 16.27
C SER A 13 -5.96 13.33 17.65
N LEU A 14 -5.15 14.39 17.69
CA LEU A 14 -4.79 15.07 18.93
C LEU A 14 -6.02 15.63 19.65
N MET A 15 -6.89 16.36 18.95
CA MET A 15 -8.12 16.93 19.50
C MET A 15 -9.05 15.87 20.10
N ARG A 16 -9.21 14.73 19.42
CA ARG A 16 -9.98 13.58 19.94
C ARG A 16 -9.39 13.02 21.21
N ARG A 17 -8.07 12.81 21.24
CA ARG A 17 -7.36 12.33 22.43
C ARG A 17 -7.55 13.27 23.61
N LEU A 18 -7.36 14.57 23.42
CA LEU A 18 -7.59 15.57 24.48
C LEU A 18 -9.06 15.61 24.94
N THR A 19 -10.01 15.40 24.03
CA THR A 19 -11.42 15.29 24.39
C THR A 19 -11.69 14.07 25.27
N LEU A 20 -11.05 12.93 24.97
CA LEU A 20 -11.18 11.71 25.76
C LEU A 20 -10.48 11.83 27.13
N ASP A 21 -9.26 12.35 27.14
CA ASP A 21 -8.39 12.35 28.32
C ASP A 21 -8.73 13.51 29.28
N GLU A 22 -9.03 14.70 28.74
CA GLU A 22 -9.20 15.95 29.50
C GLU A 22 -10.63 16.50 29.41
N GLY A 23 -11.52 15.83 28.67
CA GLY A 23 -12.91 16.24 28.46
C GLY A 23 -13.09 17.39 27.46
N SER A 24 -12.04 18.18 27.17
CA SER A 24 -12.05 19.29 26.21
C SER A 24 -10.65 19.90 26.05
N PHE A 25 -10.43 20.66 24.97
CA PHE A 25 -9.15 21.33 24.67
C PHE A 25 -9.32 22.79 24.26
N THR A 26 -8.23 23.55 24.29
CA THR A 26 -8.15 24.95 23.84
C THR A 26 -7.21 25.09 22.63
N ILE A 27 -7.22 26.26 21.98
CA ILE A 27 -6.26 26.59 20.90
C ILE A 27 -4.81 26.50 21.38
N ALA A 28 -4.56 26.86 22.65
CA ALA A 28 -3.23 26.84 23.22
C ALA A 28 -2.70 25.40 23.38
N ASP A 29 -3.55 24.46 23.77
CA ASP A 29 -3.19 23.05 23.93
C ASP A 29 -2.76 22.45 22.59
N ILE A 30 -3.52 22.75 21.53
CA ILE A 30 -3.20 22.31 20.17
C ILE A 30 -1.90 22.96 19.66
N ALA A 31 -1.76 24.28 19.83
CA ALA A 31 -0.57 25.00 19.39
C ALA A 31 0.71 24.45 20.06
N HIS A 32 0.64 24.20 21.37
CA HIS A 32 1.75 23.68 22.16
C HIS A 32 2.10 22.23 21.77
N GLN A 33 1.12 21.33 21.72
CA GLN A 33 1.41 19.91 21.46
C GLN A 33 1.79 19.62 20.01
N MET A 34 1.34 20.44 19.07
CA MET A 34 1.72 20.32 17.66
C MET A 34 2.97 21.11 17.29
N ASP A 35 3.52 21.91 18.21
CA ASP A 35 4.60 22.87 17.96
C ASP A 35 4.30 23.77 16.74
N ILE A 36 3.12 24.42 16.76
CA ILE A 36 2.66 25.33 15.70
C ILE A 36 2.23 26.68 16.27
N PRO A 37 2.27 27.76 15.47
CA PRO A 37 1.74 29.05 15.89
C PRO A 37 0.26 28.97 16.29
N ARG A 38 -0.14 29.72 17.32
CA ARG A 38 -1.54 29.81 17.75
C ARG A 38 -2.50 30.23 16.64
N SER A 39 -2.06 31.13 15.75
CA SER A 39 -2.84 31.53 14.57
C SER A 39 -3.09 30.37 13.62
N THR A 40 -2.10 29.49 13.42
CA THR A 40 -2.26 28.27 12.62
C THR A 40 -3.19 27.26 13.30
N ALA A 41 -3.08 27.08 14.62
CA ALA A 41 -4.01 26.23 15.36
C ALA A 41 -5.45 26.76 15.30
N GLN A 42 -5.63 28.08 15.37
CA GLN A 42 -6.92 28.74 15.22
C GLN A 42 -7.54 28.52 13.84
N ASP A 43 -6.78 28.67 12.76
CA ASP A 43 -7.23 28.42 11.38
C ASP A 43 -7.73 26.98 11.21
N TRP A 44 -7.00 26.01 11.77
CA TRP A 44 -7.45 24.62 11.80
C TRP A 44 -8.73 24.41 12.60
N ILE A 45 -8.85 25.02 13.78
CA ILE A 45 -10.07 24.93 14.60
C ILE A 45 -11.28 25.49 13.84
N ASN A 46 -11.13 26.64 13.18
CA ASN A 46 -12.23 27.25 12.42
C ASN A 46 -12.72 26.32 11.31
N ARG A 47 -11.79 25.77 10.50
CA ARG A 47 -12.12 24.80 9.45
C ARG A 47 -12.77 23.53 10.00
N LEU A 48 -12.28 23.03 11.13
CA LEU A 48 -12.82 21.80 11.74
C LEU A 48 -14.17 22.02 12.43
N ILE A 49 -14.53 23.26 12.78
CA ILE A 49 -15.89 23.62 13.20
C ILE A 49 -16.82 23.68 11.98
N GLU A 50 -16.38 24.29 10.88
CA GLU A 50 -17.13 24.32 9.61
C GLU A 50 -17.38 22.91 9.06
N ASP A 51 -16.40 22.02 9.17
CA ASP A 51 -16.51 20.59 8.83
C ASP A 51 -17.29 19.77 9.87
N GLU A 52 -17.86 20.42 10.91
CA GLU A 52 -18.57 19.81 12.04
C GLU A 52 -17.79 18.69 12.78
N CYS A 53 -16.47 18.72 12.74
CA CYS A 53 -15.58 17.73 13.36
C CYS A 53 -15.42 17.98 14.87
N ILE A 54 -15.47 19.24 15.27
CA ILE A 54 -15.36 19.71 16.64
C ILE A 54 -16.45 20.73 16.92
N VAL A 55 -16.87 20.84 18.18
CA VAL A 55 -17.87 21.81 18.61
C VAL A 55 -17.35 22.60 19.79
N ILE A 56 -17.86 23.82 19.95
CA ILE A 56 -17.57 24.64 21.13
C ILE A 56 -18.32 24.02 22.31
N SER A 57 -17.58 23.54 23.31
CA SER A 57 -18.15 23.00 24.55
C SER A 57 -18.42 24.12 25.56
N SER A 58 -17.51 25.09 25.67
CA SER A 58 -17.74 26.29 26.46
C SER A 58 -17.14 27.52 25.77
N PRO A 59 -17.94 28.57 25.51
CA PRO A 59 -17.43 29.81 24.94
C PRO A 59 -16.54 30.52 25.97
N GLY A 60 -15.38 31.04 25.53
CA GLY A 60 -14.48 31.80 26.39
C GLY A 60 -15.14 33.08 26.91
N LYS A 61 -14.88 33.42 28.18
CA LYS A 61 -15.33 34.68 28.80
C LYS A 61 -14.14 35.41 29.42
N GLY A 62 -13.88 36.63 28.95
CA GLY A 62 -12.80 37.47 29.48
C GLY A 62 -11.42 36.84 29.27
N ARG A 63 -10.76 36.41 30.35
CA ARG A 63 -9.45 35.74 30.31
C ARG A 63 -9.55 34.22 30.15
N GLU A 64 -10.75 33.64 30.25
CA GLU A 64 -10.96 32.21 30.07
C GLU A 64 -10.96 31.86 28.58
N ALA A 65 -10.13 30.88 28.21
CA ALA A 65 -10.06 30.40 26.83
C ALA A 65 -11.32 29.60 26.45
N THR A 66 -11.76 29.75 25.21
CA THR A 66 -12.81 28.91 24.61
C THR A 66 -12.36 27.45 24.62
N ARG A 67 -13.23 26.55 25.07
CA ARG A 67 -12.99 25.11 25.08
C ARG A 67 -13.80 24.41 24.01
N TYR A 68 -13.16 23.47 23.34
CA TYR A 68 -13.70 22.70 22.24
C TYR A 68 -13.69 21.21 22.61
N ILE A 69 -14.60 20.46 22.00
CA ILE A 69 -14.62 19.00 22.07
C ILE A 69 -14.70 18.44 20.65
N ALA A 70 -14.05 17.30 20.41
CA ALA A 70 -14.31 16.52 19.22
C ALA A 70 -15.73 15.99 19.28
N ARG A 71 -16.50 16.15 18.19
CA ARG A 71 -17.90 15.70 18.13
C ARG A 71 -18.04 14.19 18.28
N THR A 72 -17.02 13.46 17.88
CA THR A 72 -16.87 12.02 18.14
C THR A 72 -15.41 11.67 18.34
N ALA A 73 -15.15 10.78 19.30
CA ALA A 73 -13.86 10.14 19.47
C ALA A 73 -13.56 9.11 18.37
N LEU A 74 -14.57 8.69 17.60
CA LEU A 74 -14.40 7.73 16.52
C LEU A 74 -13.55 8.32 15.39
N PRO A 75 -12.68 7.52 14.77
CA PRO A 75 -11.90 7.95 13.62
C PRO A 75 -12.82 8.31 12.45
N GLN A 76 -12.40 9.29 11.64
CA GLN A 76 -13.15 9.71 10.45
C GLN A 76 -13.04 8.69 9.31
N THR A 77 -11.96 7.93 9.29
CA THR A 77 -11.77 6.79 8.41
C THR A 77 -10.86 5.78 9.09
N ILE A 78 -11.09 4.50 8.81
CA ILE A 78 -10.17 3.40 9.16
C ILE A 78 -9.39 2.90 7.93
N CYS A 79 -9.74 3.39 6.74
CA CYS A 79 -9.04 3.14 5.48
C CYS A 79 -8.09 4.31 5.22
N LYS A 80 -6.79 4.08 5.35
CA LYS A 80 -5.76 5.09 5.11
C LYS A 80 -5.63 5.37 3.62
N ARG A 81 -5.52 4.31 2.81
CA ARG A 81 -5.42 4.38 1.35
C ARG A 81 -6.28 3.30 0.71
N ILE A 82 -6.92 3.64 -0.41
CA ILE A 82 -7.57 2.69 -1.31
C ILE A 82 -7.19 3.07 -2.74
N PHE A 83 -6.59 2.14 -3.46
CA PHE A 83 -6.18 2.33 -4.85
C PHE A 83 -6.20 0.99 -5.59
N SER A 84 -6.14 1.04 -6.92
CA SER A 84 -6.23 -0.15 -7.76
C SER A 84 -5.15 -0.15 -8.82
N THR A 85 -4.59 -1.32 -9.11
CA THR A 85 -3.78 -1.54 -10.31
C THR A 85 -4.52 -2.45 -11.27
N CYS A 86 -4.27 -2.29 -12.58
CA CYS A 86 -4.90 -3.11 -13.61
C CYS A 86 -3.95 -3.48 -14.74
N ASP A 87 -4.17 -4.66 -15.31
CA ASP A 87 -3.43 -5.18 -16.46
C ASP A 87 -4.34 -6.09 -17.31
N GLY A 88 -4.84 -5.56 -18.43
CA GLY A 88 -5.91 -6.22 -19.16
C GLY A 88 -7.18 -6.30 -18.31
N ASP A 89 -7.71 -7.51 -18.13
CA ASP A 89 -8.89 -7.76 -17.29
C ASP A 89 -8.54 -8.03 -15.82
N LEU A 90 -7.25 -8.17 -15.47
CA LEU A 90 -6.79 -8.38 -14.10
C LEU A 90 -6.77 -7.05 -13.34
N VAL A 91 -7.25 -7.08 -12.09
CA VAL A 91 -7.26 -5.93 -11.18
C VAL A 91 -6.82 -6.36 -9.79
N GLU A 92 -5.85 -5.65 -9.21
CA GLU A 92 -5.50 -5.79 -7.80
C GLU A 92 -5.95 -4.53 -7.05
N ILE A 93 -6.83 -4.69 -6.08
CA ILE A 93 -7.36 -3.63 -5.23
C ILE A 93 -6.59 -3.66 -3.90
N TYR A 94 -6.13 -2.49 -3.45
CA TYR A 94 -5.35 -2.34 -2.23
C TYR A 94 -6.12 -1.51 -1.23
N HIS A 95 -6.36 -2.06 -0.04
CA HIS A 95 -6.95 -1.35 1.10
C HIS A 95 -5.93 -1.33 2.25
N GLU A 96 -5.25 -0.20 2.45
CA GLU A 96 -4.39 -0.02 3.63
C GLU A 96 -5.25 0.47 4.80
N CYS A 97 -5.42 -0.37 5.82
CA CYS A 97 -6.15 0.00 7.03
C CYS A 97 -5.24 0.71 8.05
N MET A 98 -5.84 1.51 8.94
CA MET A 98 -5.15 2.02 10.13
C MET A 98 -5.03 0.96 11.23
N SER A 99 -5.71 -0.19 11.09
CA SER A 99 -5.77 -1.27 12.08
C SER A 99 -5.58 -2.62 11.40
N SER A 100 -4.63 -3.41 11.92
CA SER A 100 -4.38 -4.77 11.46
C SER A 100 -5.55 -5.71 11.73
N GLY A 101 -6.31 -5.46 12.81
CA GLY A 101 -7.54 -6.20 13.15
C GLY A 101 -8.67 -5.92 12.15
N CYS A 102 -8.85 -4.66 11.75
CA CYS A 102 -9.82 -4.31 10.70
C CYS A 102 -9.42 -4.93 9.35
N ALA A 103 -8.14 -4.90 9.00
CA ALA A 103 -7.64 -5.57 7.78
C ALA A 103 -7.86 -7.09 7.83
N ALA A 104 -7.67 -7.73 8.99
CA ALA A 104 -7.94 -9.16 9.16
C ALA A 104 -9.43 -9.50 9.02
N PHE A 105 -10.31 -8.66 9.58
CA PHE A 105 -11.76 -8.79 9.39
C PHE A 105 -12.14 -8.69 7.91
N CYS A 106 -11.62 -7.69 7.18
CA CYS A 106 -11.88 -7.52 5.76
C CYS A 106 -11.37 -8.72 4.96
N LYS A 107 -10.14 -9.18 5.20
CA LYS A 107 -9.57 -10.39 4.57
C LYS A 107 -10.49 -11.60 4.72
N HIS A 108 -11.01 -11.82 5.92
CA HIS A 108 -11.91 -12.94 6.21
C HIS A 108 -13.23 -12.85 5.45
N HIS A 109 -13.85 -11.66 5.40
CA HIS A 109 -15.17 -11.52 4.80
C HIS A 109 -15.12 -11.42 3.27
N HIS A 110 -14.22 -10.61 2.71
CA HIS A 110 -14.02 -10.52 1.27
C HIS A 110 -13.60 -11.88 0.69
N GLY A 111 -12.65 -12.58 1.34
CA GLY A 111 -12.22 -13.90 0.90
C GLY A 111 -13.29 -15.01 1.00
N ARG A 112 -14.38 -14.77 1.73
CA ARG A 112 -15.52 -15.71 1.85
C ARG A 112 -16.74 -15.30 1.03
N ALA A 113 -16.79 -14.07 0.54
CA ALA A 113 -17.93 -13.55 -0.21
C ALA A 113 -18.12 -14.24 -1.55
N GLY A 114 -17.04 -14.72 -2.15
CA GLY A 114 -17.04 -15.01 -3.58
C GLY A 114 -17.11 -13.70 -4.35
N GLY A 115 -17.91 -13.68 -5.41
CA GLY A 115 -17.97 -12.52 -6.31
C GLY A 115 -16.83 -12.54 -7.31
N VAL A 116 -16.33 -11.35 -7.68
CA VAL A 116 -15.34 -11.19 -8.75
C VAL A 116 -13.88 -11.33 -8.29
N LEU A 117 -13.67 -11.44 -6.98
CA LEU A 117 -12.33 -11.64 -6.41
C LEU A 117 -11.90 -13.09 -6.56
N THR A 118 -10.67 -13.29 -7.04
CA THR A 118 -10.04 -14.60 -7.18
C THR A 118 -9.12 -14.91 -6.00
N ASP A 119 -8.57 -13.90 -5.34
CA ASP A 119 -7.66 -14.08 -4.22
C ASP A 119 -7.68 -12.86 -3.27
N VAL A 120 -7.56 -13.11 -1.97
CA VAL A 120 -7.60 -12.07 -0.93
C VAL A 120 -6.51 -12.35 0.11
N ARG A 121 -5.47 -11.51 0.10
CA ARG A 121 -4.30 -11.59 0.99
C ARG A 121 -4.21 -10.39 1.91
N ARG A 122 -3.42 -10.53 2.97
CA ARG A 122 -3.17 -9.45 3.92
C ARG A 122 -1.71 -9.46 4.35
N ASP A 123 -1.05 -8.32 4.15
CA ASP A 123 0.30 -8.03 4.61
C ASP A 123 0.23 -6.96 5.71
N GLY A 124 0.26 -7.37 6.98
CA GLY A 124 0.15 -6.45 8.11
C GLY A 124 -1.20 -5.71 8.11
N THR A 125 -1.20 -4.43 7.73
CA THR A 125 -2.40 -3.59 7.60
C THR A 125 -2.90 -3.42 6.17
N LEU A 126 -2.15 -3.91 5.18
CA LEU A 126 -2.50 -3.84 3.77
C LEU A 126 -3.31 -5.08 3.37
N LEU A 127 -4.54 -4.87 2.95
CA LEU A 127 -5.36 -5.87 2.27
C LEU A 127 -5.10 -5.78 0.76
N ARG A 128 -4.91 -6.94 0.11
CA ARG A 128 -4.67 -7.08 -1.32
C ARG A 128 -5.74 -8.00 -1.89
N GLU A 129 -6.51 -7.53 -2.85
CA GLU A 129 -7.66 -8.23 -3.40
C GLU A 129 -7.50 -8.33 -4.91
N MET A 130 -7.13 -9.52 -5.39
CA MET A 130 -7.02 -9.80 -6.82
C MET A 130 -8.39 -10.23 -7.35
N GLY A 131 -8.79 -9.68 -8.49
CA GLY A 131 -10.01 -10.05 -9.18
C GLY A 131 -9.91 -9.79 -10.68
N ARG A 132 -11.02 -10.03 -11.38
CA ARG A 132 -11.16 -9.74 -12.81
C ARG A 132 -12.29 -8.75 -13.07
N ILE A 133 -12.14 -7.95 -14.11
CA ILE A 133 -13.21 -7.11 -14.64
C ILE A 133 -14.41 -8.02 -14.97
N GLY A 134 -15.58 -7.65 -14.47
CA GLY A 134 -16.80 -8.43 -14.61
C GLY A 134 -17.76 -8.18 -13.45
N SER A 135 -18.83 -8.98 -13.41
CA SER A 135 -19.77 -9.00 -12.30
C SER A 135 -20.15 -10.44 -11.98
N VAL A 136 -20.09 -10.77 -10.69
CA VAL A 136 -20.47 -12.05 -10.13
C VAL A 136 -21.21 -11.74 -8.84
N ASP A 137 -22.47 -12.17 -8.79
CA ASP A 137 -23.31 -11.89 -7.64
C ASP A 137 -22.80 -12.61 -6.38
N ALA A 138 -22.89 -11.94 -5.23
CA ALA A 138 -22.49 -12.50 -3.94
C ALA A 138 -23.45 -12.08 -2.82
N ALA A 139 -23.87 -13.05 -2.01
CA ALA A 139 -24.73 -12.78 -0.87
C ALA A 139 -23.91 -12.31 0.34
N VAL A 140 -24.32 -11.18 0.93
CA VAL A 140 -23.77 -10.68 2.20
C VAL A 140 -24.90 -10.47 3.20
N GLY A 141 -24.61 -10.58 4.50
CA GLY A 141 -25.64 -10.46 5.52
C GLY A 141 -25.21 -10.90 6.92
N ILE A 142 -26.19 -11.35 7.70
CA ILE A 142 -25.98 -11.92 9.03
C ILE A 142 -25.28 -13.27 8.90
N SER A 143 -24.42 -13.59 9.87
CA SER A 143 -23.79 -14.91 10.01
C SER A 143 -24.81 -16.04 9.76
N PRO A 144 -24.49 -17.05 8.92
CA PRO A 144 -23.15 -17.43 8.46
C PRO A 144 -22.63 -16.71 7.21
N LEU A 145 -23.42 -15.81 6.61
CA LEU A 145 -23.02 -15.05 5.42
C LEU A 145 -21.84 -14.11 5.72
N PRO A 146 -21.02 -13.77 4.71
CA PRO A 146 -20.02 -12.74 4.84
C PRO A 146 -20.67 -11.36 5.02
N ALA A 147 -20.00 -10.46 5.71
CA ALA A 147 -20.51 -9.11 5.98
C ALA A 147 -20.21 -8.13 4.83
N VAL A 148 -19.27 -8.46 3.93
CA VAL A 148 -18.86 -7.60 2.82
C VAL A 148 -18.21 -8.43 1.71
N GLY A 149 -18.40 -8.01 0.46
CA GLY A 149 -17.75 -8.58 -0.72
C GLY A 149 -17.79 -7.64 -1.92
N VAL A 150 -16.91 -7.89 -2.89
CA VAL A 150 -16.87 -7.16 -4.17
C VAL A 150 -17.63 -7.98 -5.22
N VAL A 151 -18.73 -7.42 -5.73
CA VAL A 151 -19.65 -8.10 -6.66
C VAL A 151 -19.44 -7.69 -8.12
N ALA A 152 -18.73 -6.60 -8.36
CA ALA A 152 -18.33 -6.20 -9.69
C ALA A 152 -17.05 -5.38 -9.66
N ILE A 153 -16.25 -5.51 -10.72
CA ILE A 153 -15.13 -4.62 -11.03
C ILE A 153 -15.34 -4.17 -12.48
N ARG A 154 -15.30 -2.86 -12.72
CA ARG A 154 -15.43 -2.26 -14.04
C ARG A 154 -14.27 -1.31 -14.28
N GLN A 155 -13.95 -1.08 -15.55
CA GLN A 155 -13.06 -0.01 -15.96
C GLN A 155 -13.86 1.04 -16.73
N GLU A 156 -13.76 2.29 -16.30
CA GLU A 156 -14.43 3.44 -16.90
C GLU A 156 -13.36 4.49 -17.23
N GLY A 157 -12.88 4.49 -18.47
CA GLY A 157 -11.76 5.33 -18.88
C GLY A 157 -10.48 5.01 -18.09
N ASP A 158 -9.97 6.01 -17.35
CA ASP A 158 -8.79 5.90 -16.49
C ASP A 158 -9.12 5.50 -15.03
N GLN A 159 -10.34 4.99 -14.79
CA GLN A 159 -10.83 4.63 -13.46
C GLN A 159 -11.17 3.15 -13.36
N ILE A 160 -10.93 2.61 -12.16
CA ILE A 160 -11.45 1.32 -11.72
C ILE A 160 -12.61 1.59 -10.77
N VAL A 161 -13.73 0.93 -11.05
CA VAL A 161 -14.95 0.99 -10.23
C VAL A 161 -15.14 -0.37 -9.60
N GLN A 162 -15.07 -0.44 -8.27
CA GLN A 162 -15.41 -1.64 -7.51
C GLN A 162 -16.78 -1.47 -6.86
N THR A 163 -17.70 -2.39 -7.17
CA THR A 163 -19.02 -2.45 -6.52
C THR A 163 -18.93 -3.32 -5.29
N ILE A 164 -19.01 -2.70 -4.12
CA ILE A 164 -18.94 -3.35 -2.83
C ILE A 164 -20.35 -3.51 -2.28
N ARG A 165 -20.72 -4.74 -1.92
CA ARG A 165 -21.94 -5.04 -1.17
C ARG A 165 -21.60 -5.35 0.27
N SER A 166 -22.34 -4.75 1.20
CA SER A 166 -21.98 -4.80 2.63
C SER A 166 -23.21 -4.80 3.55
N PHE A 167 -23.01 -5.36 4.75
CA PHE A 167 -23.96 -5.43 5.84
C PHE A 167 -23.28 -5.05 7.16
N GLY A 168 -23.98 -4.36 8.06
CA GLY A 168 -23.47 -4.06 9.41
C GLY A 168 -22.27 -3.10 9.41
N GLY A 169 -21.22 -3.44 10.17
CA GLY A 169 -20.03 -2.58 10.34
C GLY A 169 -19.36 -2.16 9.02
N PRO A 170 -19.09 -3.08 8.08
CA PRO A 170 -18.58 -2.73 6.76
C PRO A 170 -19.44 -1.73 5.97
N ALA A 171 -20.77 -1.78 6.14
CA ALA A 171 -21.66 -0.82 5.49
C ALA A 171 -21.43 0.61 6.00
N TYR A 172 -21.14 0.78 7.29
CA TYR A 172 -20.75 2.08 7.84
C TYR A 172 -19.41 2.56 7.27
N SER A 173 -18.44 1.66 7.08
CA SER A 173 -17.17 2.02 6.43
C SER A 173 -17.38 2.47 4.99
N LEU A 174 -18.23 1.76 4.23
CA LEU A 174 -18.54 2.10 2.84
C LEU A 174 -19.23 3.46 2.72
N THR A 175 -20.21 3.77 3.58
CA THR A 175 -20.93 5.06 3.49
C THR A 175 -20.15 6.24 4.05
N GLU A 176 -19.44 6.08 5.18
CA GLU A 176 -18.88 7.22 5.92
C GLU A 176 -17.36 7.40 5.80
N MET A 177 -16.62 6.32 5.49
CA MET A 177 -15.16 6.28 5.70
C MET A 177 -14.35 6.18 4.41
N MET A 178 -14.77 5.33 3.45
CA MET A 178 -13.97 5.03 2.26
C MET A 178 -13.72 6.26 1.38
N SER A 179 -14.67 7.19 1.28
CA SER A 179 -14.52 8.44 0.52
C SER A 179 -13.39 9.37 1.01
N ARG A 180 -12.87 9.11 2.22
CA ARG A 180 -11.77 9.88 2.82
C ARG A 180 -10.40 9.20 2.66
N ALA A 181 -10.35 7.98 2.11
CA ALA A 181 -9.11 7.27 1.90
C ALA A 181 -8.32 7.89 0.73
N GLU A 182 -7.01 8.04 0.89
CA GLU A 182 -6.17 8.50 -0.21
C GLU A 182 -6.19 7.49 -1.37
N GLY A 183 -6.37 7.99 -2.60
CA GLY A 183 -6.51 7.18 -3.82
C GLY A 183 -7.97 6.98 -4.27
N VAL A 184 -8.95 7.25 -3.41
CA VAL A 184 -10.38 7.25 -3.78
C VAL A 184 -10.75 8.58 -4.43
N LEU A 185 -11.43 8.50 -5.57
CA LEU A 185 -11.94 9.63 -6.34
C LEU A 185 -13.34 10.03 -5.88
N SER A 186 -14.21 9.04 -5.72
CA SER A 186 -15.58 9.19 -5.24
C SER A 186 -16.10 7.87 -4.69
N VAL A 187 -17.17 7.96 -3.90
CA VAL A 187 -17.95 6.80 -3.47
C VAL A 187 -19.42 7.13 -3.65
N GLU A 188 -20.13 6.27 -4.35
CA GLU A 188 -21.58 6.38 -4.57
C GLU A 188 -22.23 5.19 -3.87
N THR A 189 -23.21 5.44 -2.99
CA THR A 189 -23.84 4.35 -2.23
C THR A 189 -25.35 4.36 -2.40
N HIS A 190 -25.92 3.17 -2.42
CA HIS A 190 -27.35 2.93 -2.39
C HIS A 190 -27.69 1.91 -1.31
N ARG A 191 -28.75 2.18 -0.54
CA ARG A 191 -29.18 1.33 0.56
C ARG A 191 -30.46 0.59 0.17
N ASN A 192 -30.43 -0.74 0.27
CA ASN A 192 -31.60 -1.59 0.10
C ASN A 192 -31.85 -2.38 1.41
N GLY A 193 -32.74 -1.84 2.25
CA GLY A 193 -32.98 -2.37 3.59
C GLY A 193 -31.71 -2.32 4.45
N THR A 194 -31.24 -3.48 4.90
CA THR A 194 -30.05 -3.62 5.75
C THR A 194 -28.75 -3.75 4.97
N ILE A 195 -28.83 -3.93 3.65
CA ILE A 195 -27.70 -4.05 2.75
C ILE A 195 -27.37 -2.67 2.17
N VAL A 196 -26.08 -2.36 2.11
CA VAL A 196 -25.56 -1.20 1.38
C VAL A 196 -24.71 -1.71 0.25
N GLU A 197 -25.02 -1.24 -0.95
CA GLU A 197 -24.18 -1.40 -2.12
C GLU A 197 -23.55 -0.05 -2.45
N GLY A 198 -22.30 -0.05 -2.92
CA GLY A 198 -21.66 1.19 -3.32
C GLY A 198 -20.51 0.98 -4.28
N ASP A 199 -20.38 1.93 -5.20
CA ASP A 199 -19.30 2.01 -6.17
C ASP A 199 -18.19 2.90 -5.61
N VAL A 200 -17.00 2.33 -5.46
CA VAL A 200 -15.78 3.05 -5.06
C VAL A 200 -14.93 3.25 -6.31
N TYR A 201 -14.66 4.50 -6.65
CA TYR A 201 -13.91 4.89 -7.83
C TYR A 201 -12.45 5.17 -7.46
N THR A 202 -11.50 4.52 -8.13
CA THR A 202 -10.06 4.74 -7.98
C THR A 202 -9.43 4.93 -9.36
N LYS A 203 -8.21 5.50 -9.42
CA LYS A 203 -7.47 5.53 -10.69
C LYS A 203 -7.01 4.12 -11.10
N ALA A 204 -7.05 3.86 -12.40
CA ALA A 204 -6.44 2.69 -13.03
C ALA A 204 -4.91 2.86 -13.08
N LEU A 205 -4.21 2.35 -12.07
CA LEU A 205 -2.75 2.42 -11.98
C LEU A 205 -2.09 1.16 -12.58
N ARG A 206 -0.79 1.24 -12.86
CA ARG A 206 0.06 0.09 -13.18
C ARG A 206 0.87 -0.31 -11.96
N ARG A 207 0.98 -1.61 -11.73
CA ARG A 207 1.92 -2.16 -10.73
C ARG A 207 3.33 -2.15 -11.31
N LEU A 208 4.29 -1.68 -10.53
CA LEU A 208 5.71 -1.65 -10.85
C LEU A 208 6.49 -2.38 -9.75
N LEU A 209 7.28 -3.36 -10.17
CA LEU A 209 8.18 -4.14 -9.34
C LEU A 209 9.61 -3.72 -9.67
N ILE A 210 10.40 -3.44 -8.63
CA ILE A 210 11.82 -3.11 -8.76
C ILE A 210 12.59 -4.04 -7.82
N GLY A 211 13.24 -5.04 -8.40
CA GLY A 211 14.22 -5.86 -7.72
C GLY A 211 15.55 -5.13 -7.66
N ILE A 212 16.28 -5.25 -6.54
CA ILE A 212 17.53 -4.55 -6.25
C ILE A 212 18.46 -5.53 -5.54
N ASP A 213 19.70 -5.63 -5.99
CA ASP A 213 20.70 -6.47 -5.34
C ASP A 213 22.13 -5.97 -5.53
N ASP A 214 23.05 -6.53 -4.73
CA ASP A 214 24.50 -6.32 -4.79
C ASP A 214 24.90 -4.85 -4.66
N THR A 215 24.18 -4.11 -3.79
CA THR A 215 24.40 -2.67 -3.61
C THR A 215 25.32 -2.33 -2.43
N ASP A 216 25.60 -3.29 -1.56
CA ASP A 216 26.48 -3.19 -0.40
C ASP A 216 27.84 -3.85 -0.62
N SER A 217 28.79 -3.53 0.26
CA SER A 217 30.12 -4.13 0.30
C SER A 217 30.37 -4.77 1.68
N ARG A 218 31.54 -5.36 1.89
CA ARG A 218 31.91 -5.88 3.23
C ARG A 218 32.09 -4.79 4.28
N GLU A 219 32.32 -3.55 3.87
CA GLU A 219 32.69 -2.45 4.76
C GLU A 219 31.59 -1.39 4.89
N ASP A 220 30.65 -1.34 3.95
CA ASP A 220 29.63 -0.29 3.88
C ASP A 220 28.34 -0.73 3.18
N GLY A 221 27.22 -0.13 3.59
CA GLY A 221 25.91 -0.29 2.99
C GLY A 221 25.11 -1.52 3.45
N ALA A 222 23.85 -1.54 3.05
CA ALA A 222 22.97 -2.70 3.14
C ALA A 222 21.88 -2.60 2.07
N THR A 223 21.74 -3.62 1.22
CA THR A 223 20.79 -3.60 0.10
C THR A 223 19.35 -3.31 0.52
N PHE A 224 18.89 -3.86 1.66
CA PHE A 224 17.53 -3.58 2.15
C PHE A 224 17.34 -2.11 2.57
N ALA A 225 18.37 -1.46 3.10
CA ALA A 225 18.28 -0.07 3.55
C ALA A 225 18.21 0.88 2.34
N LEU A 226 19.01 0.62 1.30
CA LEU A 226 18.97 1.36 0.03
C LEU A 226 17.61 1.17 -0.65
N ALA A 227 17.11 -0.07 -0.73
CA ALA A 227 15.81 -0.38 -1.31
C ALA A 227 14.66 0.36 -0.57
N TYR A 228 14.67 0.36 0.76
CA TYR A 228 13.68 1.09 1.55
C TYR A 228 13.78 2.60 1.34
N ALA A 229 15.00 3.16 1.31
CA ALA A 229 15.20 4.58 1.03
C ALA A 229 14.67 4.98 -0.36
N LEU A 230 14.87 4.13 -1.36
CA LEU A 230 14.31 4.31 -2.69
C LEU A 230 12.78 4.29 -2.67
N LEU A 231 12.17 3.30 -2.00
CA LEU A 231 10.72 3.22 -1.85
C LEU A 231 10.13 4.49 -1.22
N GLN A 232 10.76 5.00 -0.15
CA GLN A 232 10.34 6.23 0.52
C GLN A 232 10.51 7.46 -0.39
N ARG A 233 11.57 7.51 -1.19
CA ARG A 233 11.82 8.60 -2.13
C ARG A 233 10.78 8.61 -3.24
N LEU A 234 10.56 7.49 -3.91
CA LEU A 234 9.59 7.36 -4.99
C LEU A 234 8.15 7.55 -4.49
N GLY A 235 7.83 7.08 -3.28
CA GLY A 235 6.53 7.27 -2.64
C GLY A 235 6.16 8.72 -2.31
N ARG A 236 7.11 9.66 -2.40
CA ARG A 236 6.84 11.11 -2.26
C ARG A 236 6.49 11.76 -3.60
N CYS A 237 6.68 11.06 -4.72
CA CYS A 237 6.26 11.55 -6.02
C CYS A 237 4.74 11.55 -6.11
N GLU A 238 4.18 12.61 -6.67
CA GLU A 238 2.74 12.73 -6.85
C GLU A 238 2.20 11.59 -7.74
N GLY A 239 1.10 10.96 -7.30
CA GLY A 239 0.47 9.87 -8.03
C GLY A 239 1.18 8.52 -7.92
N VAL A 240 2.21 8.40 -7.08
CA VAL A 240 2.88 7.12 -6.78
C VAL A 240 2.38 6.58 -5.44
N MET A 241 1.92 5.34 -5.43
CA MET A 241 1.44 4.63 -4.25
C MET A 241 2.43 3.53 -3.87
N PRO A 242 3.18 3.66 -2.76
CA PRO A 242 3.98 2.56 -2.21
C PRO A 242 3.12 1.38 -1.80
N ILE A 243 3.52 0.16 -2.17
CA ILE A 243 2.79 -1.07 -1.83
C ILE A 243 3.56 -1.84 -0.76
N SER A 244 4.78 -2.28 -1.07
CA SER A 244 5.55 -3.16 -0.18
C SER A 244 7.06 -3.02 -0.37
N HIS A 245 7.81 -3.50 0.63
CA HIS A 245 9.22 -3.84 0.54
C HIS A 245 9.39 -5.24 1.11
N LYS A 246 10.06 -6.12 0.36
CA LYS A 246 10.36 -7.49 0.76
C LYS A 246 11.86 -7.74 0.62
N VAL A 247 12.38 -8.62 1.47
CA VAL A 247 13.75 -9.11 1.42
C VAL A 247 13.69 -10.61 1.18
N ALA A 248 14.51 -11.11 0.27
CA ALA A 248 14.59 -12.53 -0.03
C ALA A 248 16.03 -13.02 0.11
N MET A 249 16.23 -14.11 0.86
CA MET A 249 17.50 -14.80 0.99
C MET A 249 17.66 -15.76 -0.18
N LEU A 250 18.82 -15.71 -0.82
CA LEU A 250 19.22 -16.52 -1.97
C LEU A 250 20.22 -17.61 -1.55
N TYR A 251 20.76 -18.35 -2.52
CA TYR A 251 21.66 -19.47 -2.26
C TYR A 251 22.86 -19.06 -1.40
N PRO A 252 23.04 -19.64 -0.19
CA PRO A 252 24.10 -19.20 0.71
C PRO A 252 25.50 -19.64 0.26
N GLY A 253 25.63 -20.55 -0.71
CA GLY A 253 26.93 -21.08 -1.16
C GLY A 253 27.75 -20.15 -2.08
N ILE A 254 27.28 -18.92 -2.33
CA ILE A 254 28.00 -17.94 -3.15
C ILE A 254 29.21 -17.36 -2.40
N SER A 255 30.38 -17.33 -3.05
CA SER A 255 31.63 -16.82 -2.47
C SER A 255 31.72 -15.29 -2.43
N GLU A 256 31.03 -14.64 -3.35
CA GLU A 256 31.08 -13.20 -3.58
C GLU A 256 30.09 -12.40 -2.74
N LYS A 257 29.30 -13.09 -1.90
CA LYS A 257 28.37 -12.47 -0.95
C LYS A 257 29.12 -11.61 0.08
N THR A 258 28.40 -10.66 0.69
CA THR A 258 28.91 -9.85 1.81
C THR A 258 28.82 -10.65 3.11
N ALA A 259 28.00 -10.23 4.08
CA ALA A 259 27.70 -11.02 5.27
C ALA A 259 26.65 -12.11 4.97
N GLY A 260 25.75 -11.86 4.03
CA GLY A 260 24.69 -12.75 3.57
C GLY A 260 24.46 -12.63 2.07
N ASN A 261 23.58 -13.46 1.52
CA ASN A 261 23.18 -13.39 0.12
C ASN A 261 21.67 -13.09 0.06
N SER A 262 21.31 -11.81 0.02
CA SER A 262 19.91 -11.38 0.09
C SER A 262 19.65 -10.20 -0.83
N CYS A 263 18.56 -10.29 -1.59
CA CYS A 263 18.09 -9.24 -2.48
C CYS A 263 16.84 -8.55 -1.91
N SER A 264 16.47 -7.41 -2.48
CA SER A 264 15.25 -6.66 -2.10
C SER A 264 14.31 -6.45 -3.27
N LEU A 265 13.01 -6.56 -3.00
CA LEU A 265 11.93 -6.19 -3.91
C LEU A 265 11.17 -5.00 -3.33
N ILE A 266 10.98 -3.94 -4.12
CA ILE A 266 10.01 -2.90 -3.79
C ILE A 266 8.86 -2.91 -4.81
N GLU A 267 7.65 -2.68 -4.30
CA GLU A 267 6.42 -2.64 -5.09
C GLU A 267 5.78 -1.25 -5.01
N LEU A 268 5.38 -0.73 -6.17
CA LEU A 268 4.75 0.59 -6.34
C LEU A 268 3.54 0.47 -7.27
N ALA A 269 2.59 1.39 -7.16
CA ALA A 269 1.57 1.65 -8.18
C ALA A 269 1.66 3.09 -8.67
N ALA A 270 1.58 3.30 -9.98
CA ALA A 270 1.63 4.63 -10.59
C ALA A 270 0.87 4.65 -11.91
N GLY A 271 0.50 5.85 -12.40
CA GLY A 271 -0.06 5.99 -13.75
C GLY A 271 0.97 5.62 -14.82
N GLU A 272 0.50 5.10 -15.97
CA GLU A 272 1.33 4.65 -17.09
C GLU A 272 2.38 5.70 -17.49
N ASP A 273 1.97 6.96 -17.66
CA ASP A 273 2.84 8.06 -18.06
C ASP A 273 3.99 8.36 -17.08
N ALA A 274 3.83 7.97 -15.80
CA ALA A 274 4.84 8.20 -14.78
C ALA A 274 5.91 7.10 -14.72
N ILE A 275 5.63 5.90 -15.28
CA ILE A 275 6.48 4.71 -15.13
C ILE A 275 7.90 4.96 -15.63
N SER A 276 8.07 5.51 -16.83
CA SER A 276 9.40 5.79 -17.40
C SER A 276 10.21 6.76 -16.52
N GLY A 277 9.55 7.76 -15.93
CA GLY A 277 10.17 8.72 -15.03
C GLY A 277 10.59 8.10 -13.70
N ILE A 278 9.76 7.21 -13.15
CA ILE A 278 10.06 6.46 -11.92
C ILE A 278 11.26 5.54 -12.13
N ILE A 279 11.30 4.81 -13.26
CA ILE A 279 12.41 3.92 -13.62
C ILE A 279 13.73 4.70 -13.69
N LYS A 280 13.75 5.84 -14.40
CA LYS A 280 14.96 6.66 -14.50
C LYS A 280 15.45 7.15 -13.14
N GLN A 281 14.53 7.57 -12.28
CA GLN A 281 14.87 7.99 -10.91
C GLN A 281 15.39 6.84 -10.05
N ALA A 282 14.80 5.65 -10.18
CA ALA A 282 15.24 4.46 -9.47
C ALA A 282 16.68 4.08 -9.85
N VAL A 283 16.97 4.00 -11.15
CA VAL A 283 18.32 3.69 -11.67
C VAL A 283 19.34 4.72 -11.20
N ALA A 284 19.04 6.01 -11.35
CA ALA A 284 19.95 7.08 -10.92
C ALA A 284 20.21 7.06 -9.41
N PHE A 285 19.19 6.74 -8.61
CA PHE A 285 19.33 6.65 -7.17
C PHE A 285 20.20 5.46 -6.76
N VAL A 286 19.92 4.26 -7.26
CA VAL A 286 20.73 3.07 -6.94
C VAL A 286 22.17 3.24 -7.40
N ALA A 287 22.39 3.72 -8.62
CA ALA A 287 23.73 3.96 -9.15
C ALA A 287 24.53 5.02 -8.35
N GLY A 288 23.84 6.01 -7.78
CA GLY A 288 24.47 7.09 -7.02
C GLY A 288 24.73 6.76 -5.55
N GLU A 289 23.90 5.89 -4.94
CA GLU A 289 23.96 5.57 -3.51
C GLU A 289 24.57 4.19 -3.21
N SER A 290 24.79 3.35 -4.24
CA SER A 290 25.38 2.03 -4.03
C SER A 290 26.86 2.09 -3.66
N ALA A 291 27.26 1.25 -2.71
CA ALA A 291 28.65 1.05 -2.30
C ALA A 291 29.38 -0.01 -3.16
N SER A 292 28.71 -0.64 -4.12
CA SER A 292 29.24 -1.71 -4.96
C SER A 292 29.09 -1.35 -6.44
N PRO A 293 30.11 -1.54 -7.29
CA PRO A 293 29.97 -1.33 -8.73
C PRO A 293 29.14 -2.43 -9.42
N GLU A 294 28.88 -3.54 -8.71
CA GLU A 294 28.15 -4.70 -9.22
C GLU A 294 26.64 -4.63 -8.98
N TRP A 295 26.12 -3.49 -8.49
CA TRP A 295 24.69 -3.31 -8.26
C TRP A 295 23.85 -3.72 -9.47
N GLY A 296 22.65 -4.24 -9.21
CA GLY A 296 21.72 -4.57 -10.26
C GLY A 296 20.28 -4.25 -9.92
N ILE A 297 19.51 -3.96 -10.96
CA ILE A 297 18.08 -3.68 -10.92
C ILE A 297 17.38 -4.55 -11.94
N ALA A 298 16.23 -5.11 -11.55
CA ALA A 298 15.28 -5.77 -12.44
C ALA A 298 13.92 -5.08 -12.34
N ILE A 299 13.33 -4.72 -13.47
CA ILE A 299 12.12 -3.92 -13.53
C ILE A 299 11.03 -4.67 -14.28
N ARG A 300 9.88 -4.83 -13.62
CA ARG A 300 8.69 -5.45 -14.22
C ARG A 300 7.44 -4.62 -13.96
N THR A 301 6.63 -4.45 -14.98
CA THR A 301 5.30 -3.82 -14.89
C THR A 301 4.19 -4.84 -15.11
N GLY A 302 3.04 -4.64 -14.47
CA GLY A 302 1.83 -5.42 -14.71
C GLY A 302 1.51 -6.46 -13.63
N LEU A 303 0.42 -7.19 -13.88
CA LEU A 303 -0.17 -8.14 -12.93
C LEU A 303 -0.03 -9.59 -13.41
N ALA A 304 -0.04 -9.82 -14.72
CA ALA A 304 -0.07 -11.16 -15.30
C ALA A 304 1.13 -11.99 -14.87
N GLU A 305 0.89 -13.22 -14.39
CA GLU A 305 1.95 -14.18 -14.14
C GLU A 305 2.69 -14.51 -15.44
N GLN A 306 4.00 -14.69 -15.35
CA GLN A 306 4.84 -15.06 -16.48
C GLN A 306 5.54 -16.37 -16.17
N GLU A 307 5.53 -17.28 -17.14
CA GLU A 307 6.19 -18.57 -17.05
C GLU A 307 7.70 -18.38 -16.81
N GLY A 308 8.33 -19.35 -16.14
CA GLY A 308 9.77 -19.32 -15.87
C GLY A 308 10.21 -18.45 -14.69
N LEU A 309 9.51 -17.36 -14.36
CA LEU A 309 9.91 -16.50 -13.22
C LEU A 309 9.99 -17.28 -11.92
N ARG A 310 8.95 -18.03 -11.57
CA ARG A 310 8.93 -18.79 -10.32
C ARG A 310 10.07 -19.81 -10.23
N ALA A 311 10.36 -20.50 -11.34
CA ALA A 311 11.44 -21.48 -11.42
C ALA A 311 12.82 -20.82 -11.25
N PHE A 312 13.04 -19.65 -11.85
CA PHE A 312 14.27 -18.88 -11.67
C PHE A 312 14.49 -18.44 -10.22
N GLY A 313 13.44 -17.94 -9.57
CA GLY A 313 13.49 -17.56 -8.15
C GLY A 313 13.81 -18.76 -7.24
N GLU A 314 13.27 -19.93 -7.54
CA GLU A 314 13.59 -21.18 -6.85
C GLU A 314 15.06 -21.59 -7.06
N GLN A 315 15.51 -21.60 -8.30
CA GLN A 315 16.88 -21.97 -8.65
C GLN A 315 17.91 -21.03 -7.99
N ALA A 316 17.67 -19.72 -8.00
CA ALA A 316 18.53 -18.72 -7.36
C ALA A 316 18.62 -18.87 -5.83
N ARG A 317 17.67 -19.57 -5.19
CA ARG A 317 17.72 -19.93 -3.77
C ARG A 317 18.49 -21.21 -3.48
N GLN A 318 18.56 -22.13 -4.45
CA GLN A 318 19.12 -23.47 -4.26
C GLN A 318 20.55 -23.62 -4.79
N GLU A 319 20.92 -22.88 -5.84
CA GLU A 319 22.22 -23.00 -6.48
C GLU A 319 22.71 -21.70 -7.14
N ARG A 320 23.89 -21.75 -7.76
CA ARG A 320 24.49 -20.61 -8.46
C ARG A 320 23.89 -20.48 -9.86
N VAL A 321 23.27 -19.32 -10.11
CA VAL A 321 22.75 -18.91 -11.42
C VAL A 321 23.73 -17.96 -12.11
N THR A 322 23.74 -17.93 -13.44
CA THR A 322 24.63 -17.06 -14.23
C THR A 322 23.91 -15.78 -14.67
N ILE A 323 24.69 -14.75 -15.06
CA ILE A 323 24.13 -13.53 -15.67
C ILE A 323 23.40 -13.88 -16.99
N GLY A 324 23.94 -14.82 -17.78
CA GLY A 324 23.34 -15.25 -19.03
C GLY A 324 21.95 -15.87 -18.86
N ASP A 325 21.73 -16.65 -17.80
CA ASP A 325 20.41 -17.20 -17.47
C ASP A 325 19.42 -16.08 -17.13
N ALA A 326 19.87 -15.06 -16.40
CA ALA A 326 19.06 -13.90 -16.05
C ALA A 326 18.69 -13.07 -17.29
N GLU A 327 19.66 -12.81 -18.17
CA GLU A 327 19.46 -12.07 -19.43
C GLU A 327 18.50 -12.81 -20.38
N ALA A 328 18.64 -14.13 -20.50
CA ALA A 328 17.74 -14.95 -21.32
C ALA A 328 16.30 -14.85 -20.83
N LEU A 329 16.06 -15.05 -19.53
CA LEU A 329 14.71 -14.95 -18.95
C LEU A 329 14.16 -13.53 -19.05
N ALA A 330 14.99 -12.51 -18.84
CA ALA A 330 14.57 -11.12 -18.98
C ALA A 330 14.13 -10.78 -20.41
N GLN A 331 14.83 -11.31 -21.42
CA GLN A 331 14.45 -11.16 -22.83
C GLN A 331 13.10 -11.83 -23.14
N GLU A 332 12.86 -13.03 -22.60
CA GLU A 332 11.60 -13.76 -22.79
C GLU A 332 10.40 -13.10 -22.10
N THR A 333 10.62 -12.52 -20.91
CA THR A 333 9.58 -11.94 -20.06
C THR A 333 9.39 -10.43 -20.25
N GLY A 334 10.28 -9.77 -21.00
CA GLY A 334 10.28 -8.32 -21.17
C GLY A 334 10.69 -7.55 -19.90
N ILE A 335 11.38 -8.20 -18.96
CA ILE A 335 11.91 -7.55 -17.77
C ILE A 335 13.16 -6.75 -18.16
N HIS A 336 13.28 -5.53 -17.66
CA HIS A 336 14.46 -4.71 -17.91
C HIS A 336 15.50 -4.93 -16.82
N LEU A 337 16.69 -5.39 -17.23
CA LEU A 337 17.86 -5.52 -16.36
C LEU A 337 18.83 -4.37 -16.58
N ILE A 338 19.34 -3.79 -15.50
CA ILE A 338 20.28 -2.67 -15.52
C ILE A 338 21.30 -2.87 -14.39
N GLY A 339 22.59 -2.82 -14.72
CA GLY A 339 23.68 -2.91 -13.73
C GLY A 339 24.70 -4.00 -14.07
N GLY A 340 25.46 -4.42 -13.06
CA GLY A 340 26.45 -5.50 -13.12
C GLY A 340 25.86 -6.84 -12.68
N ARG A 341 26.64 -7.64 -11.95
CA ARG A 341 26.23 -8.98 -11.50
C ARG A 341 24.93 -9.01 -10.68
N GLY A 342 24.63 -7.97 -9.91
CA GLY A 342 23.44 -7.87 -9.07
C GLY A 342 22.12 -8.06 -9.82
N VAL A 343 22.11 -8.00 -11.16
CA VAL A 343 20.90 -8.29 -11.95
C VAL A 343 20.36 -9.70 -11.69
N ILE A 344 21.20 -10.66 -11.29
CA ILE A 344 20.78 -12.02 -10.93
C ILE A 344 19.85 -11.98 -9.71
N GLY A 345 20.30 -11.39 -8.60
CA GLY A 345 19.48 -11.34 -7.39
C GLY A 345 18.34 -10.34 -7.51
N ALA A 346 18.50 -9.26 -8.28
CA ALA A 346 17.40 -8.35 -8.59
C ALA A 346 16.28 -9.09 -9.37
N LEU A 347 16.61 -9.91 -10.37
CA LEU A 347 15.64 -10.73 -11.07
C LEU A 347 15.05 -11.81 -10.17
N ALA A 348 15.85 -12.39 -9.27
CA ALA A 348 15.35 -13.34 -8.26
C ALA A 348 14.33 -12.67 -7.33
N ALA A 349 14.56 -11.43 -6.89
CA ALA A 349 13.60 -10.66 -6.08
C ALA A 349 12.25 -10.49 -6.80
N VAL A 350 12.26 -10.15 -8.09
CA VAL A 350 11.04 -10.04 -8.92
C VAL A 350 10.38 -11.42 -9.09
N SER A 351 11.18 -12.46 -9.29
CA SER A 351 10.73 -13.85 -9.49
C SER A 351 10.05 -14.45 -8.25
N LEU A 352 10.49 -14.03 -7.06
CA LEU A 352 9.97 -14.46 -5.76
C LEU A 352 8.77 -13.62 -5.28
N GLN A 353 8.26 -12.68 -6.08
CA GLN A 353 7.08 -11.90 -5.73
C GLN A 353 5.90 -12.80 -5.29
N GLY A 354 5.13 -12.33 -4.31
CA GLY A 354 3.96 -13.03 -3.81
C GLY A 354 4.24 -14.28 -2.95
N CYS A 355 5.51 -14.64 -2.71
CA CYS A 355 5.88 -15.68 -1.76
C CYS A 355 5.70 -15.20 -0.31
N SER A 356 5.46 -16.15 0.61
CA SER A 356 5.39 -15.86 2.04
C SER A 356 6.77 -15.56 2.61
N ASP A 357 6.80 -14.86 3.75
CA ASP A 357 8.04 -14.56 4.46
C ASP A 357 8.78 -15.84 4.91
N GLU A 358 8.05 -16.94 5.14
CA GLU A 358 8.61 -18.27 5.44
C GLU A 358 9.45 -18.82 4.27
N ILE A 359 9.03 -18.59 3.02
CA ILE A 359 9.78 -18.96 1.82
C ILE A 359 10.93 -17.97 1.60
N LEU A 360 10.63 -16.67 1.68
CA LEU A 360 11.60 -15.62 1.36
C LEU A 360 12.80 -15.60 2.33
N LEU A 361 12.59 -15.91 3.61
CA LEU A 361 13.63 -15.78 4.66
C LEU A 361 14.28 -17.11 5.05
N ASN A 362 14.02 -18.18 4.31
CA ASN A 362 14.66 -19.48 4.52
C ASN A 362 14.92 -20.15 3.16
N PRO A 363 16.13 -20.05 2.58
CA PRO A 363 16.46 -20.64 1.28
C PRO A 363 16.19 -22.16 1.19
N ASP A 364 16.25 -22.86 2.32
CA ASP A 364 16.01 -24.31 2.41
C ASP A 364 14.52 -24.66 2.50
N HIS A 365 13.64 -23.66 2.67
CA HIS A 365 12.20 -23.90 2.69
C HIS A 365 11.74 -24.37 1.30
N PRO A 366 11.04 -25.51 1.20
CA PRO A 366 10.57 -26.04 -0.08
C PRO A 366 9.60 -25.05 -0.73
N PHE A 367 9.74 -24.89 -2.05
CA PHE A 367 8.73 -24.24 -2.87
C PHE A 367 7.57 -25.22 -3.04
N ASN A 368 6.64 -25.27 -2.08
CA ASN A 368 5.39 -25.99 -2.33
C ASN A 368 4.50 -25.13 -3.25
N PRO A 369 4.03 -25.67 -4.38
CA PRO A 369 3.19 -24.96 -5.34
C PRO A 369 1.82 -24.57 -4.76
#